data_AF-B6K2P0-F1
#
_entry.id   AF-B6K2P0-F1
#
_cell.length_a   1.000
_cell.length_b   1.000
_cell.length_c   1.000
_cell.angle_alpha   90.00
_cell.angle_beta   90.00
_cell.angle_gamma   90.00
#
_symmetry.space_group_name_H-M   'P 1'
#
loop_
_entity.id
_entity.type
_entity.pdbx_description
1 polymer ?
#
loop_
_entity_poly.entity_id
_entity_poly.type
_entity_poly.pdbx_seq_one_letter_code
_entity_poly.pdbx_strand_id
1 'polypeptide(L)'
;MAVLNNVRNGALAIKFPKEITKVELSFARDSKNGHMGSRKFCFNDLPSLYYHNYKVKFDIKRHTENSESPVFRLFKGNTCVYSLDLQNKRSDDITVQVRNAIQSLKQTTVSKRSDDAM
;
A
#
# COMPACT_ATOMS: atom_id res chain seq x y z
N MET A 1 -17.11 13.23 15.11
CA MET A 1 -15.65 13.32 15.35
C MET A 1 -14.90 11.98 15.25
N ALA A 2 -15.53 10.81 15.44
CA ALA A 2 -14.82 9.51 15.47
C ALA A 2 -14.18 9.06 14.13
N VAL A 3 -14.79 9.34 12.98
CA VAL A 3 -14.34 8.82 11.68
C VAL A 3 -12.95 9.37 11.26
N LEU A 4 -12.70 10.65 11.48
CA LEU A 4 -11.43 11.28 11.13
C LEU A 4 -10.27 10.77 12.00
N ASN A 5 -10.53 10.49 13.28
CA ASN A 5 -9.54 9.91 14.18
C ASN A 5 -9.13 8.50 13.73
N ASN A 6 -10.07 7.71 13.21
CA ASN A 6 -9.78 6.38 12.68
C ASN A 6 -8.88 6.43 11.44
N VAL A 7 -9.07 7.43 10.57
CA VAL A 7 -8.18 7.63 9.42
C VAL A 7 -6.79 8.05 9.88
N ARG A 8 -6.69 8.99 10.82
CA ARG A 8 -5.41 9.48 11.34
C ARG A 8 -4.60 8.40 12.06
N ASN A 9 -5.26 7.56 12.87
CA ASN A 9 -4.64 6.56 13.74
C ASN A 9 -4.83 5.12 13.23
N GLY A 10 -5.21 4.94 11.97
CA GLY A 10 -5.51 3.62 11.43
C GLY A 10 -4.28 2.72 11.33
N ALA A 11 -4.51 1.45 11.01
CA ALA A 11 -3.46 0.44 11.00
C ALA A 11 -2.28 0.83 10.07
N LEU A 12 -2.56 1.43 8.91
CA LEU A 12 -1.53 1.93 7.98
C LEU A 12 -1.18 3.41 8.15
N ALA A 13 -1.23 3.94 9.37
CA ALA A 13 -0.77 5.29 9.69
C ALA A 13 0.77 5.42 9.61
N ILE A 14 1.34 5.25 8.41
CA ILE A 14 2.79 5.15 8.19
C ILE A 14 3.19 6.07 7.04
N LYS A 15 4.31 6.78 7.20
CA LYS A 15 4.90 7.60 6.14
C LYS A 15 5.75 6.74 5.18
N PHE A 16 5.65 6.98 3.88
CA PHE A 16 6.51 6.35 2.89
C PHE A 16 7.95 6.89 2.97
N PRO A 17 8.96 6.10 2.52
CA PRO A 17 10.25 6.64 2.14
C PRO A 17 10.10 7.70 1.04
N LYS A 18 11.00 8.69 1.00
CA LYS A 18 10.98 9.79 0.01
C LYS A 18 11.06 9.32 -1.45
N GLU A 19 11.49 8.09 -1.67
CA GLU A 19 11.67 7.50 -2.98
C GLU A 19 10.36 7.04 -3.63
N ILE A 20 9.32 6.78 -2.83
CA ILE A 20 8.05 6.29 -3.35
C ILE A 20 7.24 7.46 -3.91
N THR A 21 6.82 7.30 -5.15
CA THR A 21 6.15 8.35 -5.94
C THR A 21 4.71 8.01 -6.29
N LYS A 22 4.40 6.72 -6.45
CA LYS A 22 3.07 6.25 -6.83
C LYS A 22 2.73 4.93 -6.13
N VAL A 23 1.48 4.81 -5.72
CA VAL A 23 0.82 3.59 -5.24
C VAL A 23 -0.24 3.24 -6.25
N GLU A 24 -0.32 1.97 -6.64
CA GLU A 24 -1.38 1.46 -7.49
C GLU A 24 -2.09 0.30 -6.81
N LEU A 25 -3.42 0.34 -6.78
CA LEU A 25 -4.24 -0.77 -6.28
C LEU A 25 -5.26 -1.13 -7.36
N SER A 26 -5.17 -2.35 -7.88
CA SER A 26 -6.15 -2.91 -8.82
C SER A 26 -6.98 -3.98 -8.13
N PHE A 27 -8.30 -3.92 -8.28
CA PHE A 27 -9.23 -4.97 -7.86
C PHE A 27 -10.56 -4.89 -8.61
N ALA A 28 -11.28 -6.02 -8.69
CA ALA A 28 -12.63 -6.07 -9.23
C ALA A 28 -13.68 -5.49 -8.27
N ARG A 29 -14.81 -4.99 -8.79
CA ARG A 29 -15.92 -4.47 -7.98
C ARG A 29 -16.65 -5.58 -7.22
N ASP A 30 -16.74 -6.76 -7.81
CA ASP A 30 -17.33 -7.94 -7.19
C ASP A 30 -16.32 -8.63 -6.25
N SER A 31 -16.80 -9.41 -5.29
CA SER A 31 -15.98 -10.09 -4.29
C SER A 31 -15.61 -11.53 -4.68
N LYS A 32 -16.08 -12.00 -5.83
CA LYS A 32 -15.71 -13.30 -6.42
C LYS A 32 -14.21 -13.39 -6.65
N ASN A 33 -13.66 -14.59 -6.87
CA ASN A 33 -12.24 -14.84 -7.15
C ASN A 33 -11.24 -14.25 -6.14
N GLY A 34 -11.64 -14.08 -4.87
CA GLY A 34 -10.71 -13.67 -3.82
C GLY A 34 -10.47 -12.15 -3.72
N HIS A 35 -11.36 -11.32 -4.27
CA HIS A 35 -11.23 -9.85 -4.27
C HIS A 35 -11.77 -9.17 -3.00
N MET A 36 -12.41 -9.91 -2.09
CA MET A 36 -13.01 -9.36 -0.87
C MET A 36 -11.98 -8.62 0.00
N GLY A 37 -10.80 -9.21 0.21
CA GLY A 37 -9.76 -8.66 1.08
C GLY A 37 -9.19 -7.34 0.56
N SER A 38 -8.91 -7.26 -0.74
CA SER A 38 -8.41 -6.04 -1.40
C SER A 38 -9.44 -4.92 -1.35
N ARG A 39 -10.72 -5.24 -1.51
CA ARG A 39 -11.82 -4.28 -1.35
C ARG A 39 -11.85 -3.73 0.09
N LYS A 40 -11.86 -4.59 1.10
CA LYS A 40 -11.86 -4.15 2.51
C LYS A 40 -10.62 -3.31 2.85
N PHE A 41 -9.45 -3.73 2.38
CA PHE A 41 -8.21 -2.97 2.53
C PHE A 41 -8.31 -1.56 1.92
N CYS A 42 -8.89 -1.43 0.73
CA CYS A 42 -9.10 -0.15 0.05
C CYS A 42 -9.99 0.80 0.87
N PHE A 43 -11.01 0.29 1.56
CA PHE A 43 -11.95 1.12 2.33
C PHE A 43 -11.47 1.42 3.75
N ASN A 44 -10.80 0.48 4.41
CA ASN A 44 -10.47 0.59 5.82
C ASN A 44 -9.06 1.12 6.07
N ASP A 45 -8.06 0.60 5.36
CA ASP A 45 -6.65 0.82 5.69
C ASP A 45 -5.97 1.82 4.75
N LEU A 46 -6.33 1.81 3.46
CA LEU A 46 -5.75 2.68 2.45
C LEU A 46 -5.97 4.19 2.73
N PRO A 47 -7.12 4.65 3.26
CA PRO A 47 -7.32 6.06 3.59
C PRO A 47 -6.32 6.58 4.63
N SER A 48 -5.98 5.76 5.62
CA SER A 48 -4.95 6.09 6.62
C SER A 48 -3.58 6.26 5.96
N LEU A 49 -3.23 5.37 5.02
CA LEU A 49 -1.99 5.46 4.28
C LEU A 49 -1.94 6.72 3.40
N TYR A 50 -3.05 7.09 2.76
CA TYR A 50 -3.17 8.32 1.98
C TYR A 50 -3.01 9.58 2.85
N TYR A 51 -3.67 9.62 4.00
CA TYR A 51 -3.67 10.78 4.91
C TYR A 51 -2.25 11.20 5.32
N HIS A 52 -1.37 10.25 5.60
CA HIS A 52 0.03 10.54 5.97
C HIS A 52 0.94 10.81 4.76
N ASN A 53 0.48 10.53 3.54
CA ASN A 53 1.29 10.55 2.32
C ASN A 53 0.61 11.30 1.16
N TYR A 54 0.00 12.45 1.43
CA TYR A 54 -0.75 13.23 0.43
C TYR A 54 0.04 13.62 -0.84
N LYS A 55 1.38 13.63 -0.77
CA LYS A 55 2.26 13.96 -1.91
C LYS A 55 2.44 12.79 -2.90
N VAL A 56 2.14 11.57 -2.47
CA VAL A 56 2.28 10.37 -3.29
C VAL A 56 1.01 10.19 -4.12
N LYS A 57 1.15 9.83 -5.40
CA LYS A 57 -0.01 9.59 -6.27
C LYS A 57 -0.62 8.23 -5.95
N PHE A 58 -1.90 8.19 -5.60
CA PHE A 58 -2.65 6.93 -5.42
C PHE A 58 -3.54 6.70 -6.64
N ASP A 59 -3.34 5.58 -7.33
CA ASP A 59 -4.13 5.16 -8.48
C ASP A 59 -4.93 3.90 -8.11
N ILE A 60 -6.25 4.04 -7.99
CA ILE A 60 -7.15 2.96 -7.58
C ILE A 60 -7.96 2.54 -8.80
N LYS A 61 -7.59 1.39 -9.37
CA LYS A 61 -8.24 0.81 -10.54
C LYS A 61 -9.28 -0.20 -10.10
N ARG A 62 -10.54 0.08 -10.43
CA ARG A 62 -11.68 -0.79 -10.11
C ARG A 62 -12.22 -1.38 -11.41
N HIS A 63 -11.98 -2.66 -11.61
CA HIS A 63 -12.43 -3.39 -12.79
C HIS A 63 -13.82 -3.99 -12.57
N THR A 64 -14.59 -4.15 -13.63
CA THR A 64 -15.89 -4.86 -13.57
C THR A 64 -15.71 -6.36 -13.65
N GLU A 65 -14.69 -6.82 -14.35
CA GLU A 65 -14.37 -8.22 -14.53
C GLU A 65 -13.53 -8.76 -13.36
N ASN A 66 -13.76 -10.04 -13.02
CA ASN A 66 -13.02 -10.77 -11.99
C ASN A 66 -11.90 -11.65 -12.58
N SER A 67 -11.54 -11.41 -13.84
CA SER A 67 -10.53 -12.17 -14.59
C SER A 67 -9.12 -11.84 -14.12
N GLU A 68 -8.86 -10.57 -13.77
CA GLU A 68 -7.57 -10.10 -13.28
C GLU A 68 -7.44 -10.27 -11.77
N SER A 69 -6.34 -10.85 -11.29
CA SER A 69 -6.06 -10.93 -9.85
C SER A 69 -5.90 -9.52 -9.25
N PRO A 70 -6.34 -9.30 -8.00
CA PRO A 70 -6.16 -8.01 -7.34
C PRO A 70 -4.70 -7.80 -6.94
N VAL A 71 -4.11 -6.66 -7.30
CA VAL A 71 -2.69 -6.38 -7.07
C VAL A 71 -2.48 -5.03 -6.42
N PHE A 72 -1.58 -4.96 -5.44
CA PHE A 72 -1.04 -3.74 -4.87
C PHE A 72 0.40 -3.53 -5.33
N ARG A 73 0.72 -2.32 -5.82
CA ARG A 73 2.06 -1.98 -6.35
C ARG A 73 2.56 -0.66 -5.79
N LEU A 74 3.86 -0.59 -5.52
CA LEU A 74 4.58 0.63 -5.15
C LEU A 74 5.62 0.98 -6.21
N PHE A 75 5.71 2.25 -6.55
CA PHE A 75 6.59 2.74 -7.60
C PHE A 75 7.55 3.82 -7.10
N LYS A 76 8.80 3.72 -7.54
CA LYS A 76 9.84 4.75 -7.45
C LYS A 76 10.05 5.33 -8.85
N GLY A 77 9.50 6.52 -9.10
CA GLY A 77 9.35 7.06 -10.46
C GLY A 77 8.50 6.12 -11.32
N ASN A 78 9.08 5.62 -12.41
CA ASN A 78 8.41 4.69 -13.34
C ASN A 78 8.68 3.21 -13.02
N THR A 79 9.54 2.92 -12.04
CA THR A 79 9.92 1.54 -11.72
C THR A 79 9.05 0.98 -10.60
N CYS A 80 8.46 -0.19 -10.82
CA CYS A 80 7.74 -0.94 -9.78
C CYS A 80 8.76 -1.57 -8.83
N VAL A 81 8.77 -1.15 -7.57
CA VAL A 81 9.72 -1.62 -6.53
C VAL A 81 9.11 -2.74 -5.69
N TYR A 82 7.79 -2.74 -5.56
CA TYR A 82 7.08 -3.74 -4.78
C TYR A 82 5.77 -4.08 -5.48
N SER A 83 5.48 -5.37 -5.60
CA SER A 83 4.22 -5.89 -6.13
C SER A 83 3.73 -6.99 -5.22
N LEU A 84 2.46 -6.90 -4.83
CA LEU A 84 1.81 -7.85 -3.95
C LEU A 84 0.51 -8.32 -4.59
N ASP A 85 0.42 -9.62 -4.84
CA ASP A 85 -0.84 -10.28 -5.16
C ASP A 85 -1.70 -10.35 -3.90
N LEU A 86 -2.95 -9.90 -4.02
CA LEU A 86 -3.94 -9.82 -2.95
C LEU A 86 -5.01 -10.91 -3.06
N GLN A 87 -4.93 -11.79 -4.06
CA GLN A 87 -5.95 -12.81 -4.29
C GLN A 87 -6.10 -13.73 -3.08
N ASN A 88 -7.33 -13.91 -2.63
CA ASN A 88 -7.70 -14.77 -1.48
C ASN A 88 -7.03 -14.38 -0.15
N LYS A 89 -6.45 -13.18 -0.03
CA LYS A 89 -5.85 -12.70 1.22
C LYS A 89 -6.89 -11.94 2.05
N ARG A 90 -6.76 -11.99 3.38
CA ARG A 90 -7.57 -11.17 4.28
C ARG A 90 -7.02 -9.74 4.33
N SER A 91 -7.88 -8.76 4.62
CA SER A 91 -7.48 -7.35 4.75
C SER A 91 -6.36 -7.17 5.76
N ASP A 92 -6.45 -7.87 6.90
CA ASP A 92 -5.54 -7.72 8.02
C ASP A 92 -4.13 -8.20 7.65
N ASP A 93 -4.06 -9.33 6.94
CA ASP A 93 -2.81 -9.90 6.43
C ASP A 93 -2.17 -9.00 5.38
N ILE A 94 -2.97 -8.42 4.47
CA ILE A 94 -2.49 -7.45 3.48
C ILE A 94 -1.89 -6.25 4.19
N THR A 95 -2.58 -5.71 5.20
CA THR A 95 -2.12 -4.56 5.97
C THR A 95 -0.80 -4.83 6.70
N VAL A 96 -0.64 -6.02 7.29
CA VAL A 96 0.64 -6.42 7.91
C VAL A 96 1.74 -6.55 6.87
N GLN A 97 1.48 -7.18 5.72
CA GLN A 97 2.47 -7.37 4.65
C GLN A 97 2.93 -6.02 4.07
N VAL A 98 1.99 -5.12 3.77
CA VAL A 98 2.27 -3.77 3.25
C VAL A 98 3.06 -2.95 4.28
N ARG A 99 2.67 -3.00 5.56
CA ARG A 99 3.41 -2.33 6.64
C ARG A 99 4.86 -2.78 6.70
N ASN A 100 5.08 -4.10 6.72
CA ASN A 100 6.41 -4.68 6.84
C ASN A 100 7.27 -4.35 5.60
N ALA A 101 6.68 -4.38 4.40
CA ALA A 101 7.36 -4.00 3.17
C ALA A 101 7.79 -2.52 3.16
N ILE A 102 6.93 -1.61 3.63
CA ILE A 102 7.29 -0.18 3.74
C ILE A 102 8.39 0.02 4.78
N GLN A 103 8.39 -0.73 5.87
CA GLN A 103 9.43 -0.65 6.90
C GLN A 103 10.78 -1.18 6.42
N SER A 104 10.82 -2.30 5.70
CA SER A 104 12.07 -2.83 5.14
C SER A 104 12.68 -1.85 4.11
N LEU A 105 11.84 -1.20 3.29
CA LEU A 105 12.29 -0.17 2.35
C LEU A 105 12.91 1.06 3.04
N LYS A 106 12.53 1.37 4.29
CA LYS A 106 13.18 2.45 5.06
C LYS A 106 14.59 2.06 5.50
N GLN A 107 14.80 0.81 5.92
CA GLN A 107 16.09 0.37 6.46
C GLN A 107 17.20 0.38 5.39
N THR A 108 16.86 0.01 4.14
CA THR A 108 17.82 0.06 3.02
C THR A 108 18.39 1.46 2.75
N THR A 109 17.65 2.52 3.09
CA THR A 109 18.12 3.92 2.92
C THR A 109 19.08 4.41 4.00
N VAL A 110 19.13 3.75 5.16
CA VAL A 110 19.95 4.20 6.31
C VAL A 110 21.38 3.63 6.27
N SER A 111 21.58 2.45 5.68
CA SER A 111 22.88 1.76 5.68
C SER A 111 23.94 2.34 4.74
N LYS A 112 23.62 3.32 3.90
CA LYS A 112 24.57 3.90 2.91
C LYS A 112 25.23 5.23 3.36
N ARG A 113 25.37 5.48 4.67
CA ARG A 113 25.87 6.76 5.19
C ARG A 113 27.02 6.70 6.19
N SER A 114 27.71 5.57 6.36
CA SER A 114 28.73 5.45 7.43
C SER A 114 30.10 4.89 7.04
N ASP A 115 30.45 4.70 5.76
CA ASP A 115 31.75 4.10 5.37
C ASP A 115 32.55 4.93 4.35
N ASP A 116 32.55 6.26 4.44
CA ASP A 116 33.43 7.15 3.63
C ASP A 116 34.05 8.28 4.49
N ALA A 117 34.58 7.92 5.66
CA ALA A 117 35.40 8.81 6.46
C ALA A 117 36.41 8.03 7.31
N MET A 118 37.41 7.44 6.65
CA MET A 118 38.77 7.24 7.19
C MET A 118 39.75 6.91 6.06
#